data_AF-A0A1Q6LMG5-F1
#
_entry.id   AF-A0A1Q6LMG5-F1
#
_cell.length_a   1.000
_cell.length_b   1.000
_cell.length_c   1.000
_cell.angle_alpha   90.00
_cell.angle_beta   90.00
_cell.angle_gamma   90.00
#
_symmetry.space_group_name_H-M   'P 1'
#
loop_
_entity.id
_entity.type
_entity.pdbx_description
1 polymer ?
#
loop_
_entity_poly.entity_id
_entity_poly.type
_entity_poly.pdbx_seq_one_letter_code
_entity_poly.pdbx_strand_id
1 'polypeptide(L)'
;MTLCRENSALSDLLTEAQTVLGRTISTAEQEMLVNMHIYYELPPEVILMLLGYYRGEKEKGRSINLAYINKMANSWSEDGVRTVADADEKLLYLSGTDKLWDKVIAMTGIRHRSPTA
;
A
#
# COMPACT_ATOMS: atom_id res chain seq x y z
N MET A 1 -15.77 0.17 26.03
CA MET A 1 -14.30 0.39 25.97
C MET A 1 -13.74 0.15 24.56
N THR A 2 -14.22 -0.83 23.80
CA THR A 2 -13.76 -1.14 22.44
C THR A 2 -13.82 0.05 21.48
N LEU A 3 -14.95 0.78 21.45
CA LEU A 3 -15.14 1.94 20.57
C LEU A 3 -14.11 3.08 20.79
N CYS A 4 -13.71 3.32 22.04
CA CYS A 4 -12.71 4.35 22.34
C CYS A 4 -11.31 3.95 21.86
N ARG A 5 -10.98 2.66 21.96
CA ARG A 5 -9.68 2.10 21.54
C ARG A 5 -9.55 2.08 20.02
N GLU A 6 -10.63 1.75 19.32
CA GLU A 6 -10.69 1.83 17.86
C GLU A 6 -10.53 3.28 17.38
N ASN A 7 -11.17 4.23 18.05
CA ASN A 7 -11.05 5.64 17.70
C ASN A 7 -9.61 6.18 17.93
N SER A 8 -8.93 5.75 19.00
CA SER A 8 -7.52 6.11 19.20
C SER A 8 -6.61 5.46 18.15
N ALA A 9 -6.80 4.18 17.85
CA ALA A 9 -6.00 3.47 16.84
C ALA A 9 -6.18 4.07 15.44
N LEU A 10 -7.40 4.48 15.08
CA LEU A 10 -7.67 5.21 13.84
C LEU A 10 -7.01 6.59 13.83
N SER A 11 -7.09 7.35 14.93
CA SER A 11 -6.43 8.64 15.04
C SER A 11 -4.91 8.53 14.89
N ASP A 12 -4.31 7.50 15.50
CA ASP A 12 -2.89 7.21 15.41
C ASP A 12 -2.51 6.82 13.98
N LEU A 13 -3.27 5.91 13.35
CA LEU A 13 -3.09 5.52 11.95
C LEU A 13 -3.10 6.73 11.00
N LEU A 14 -4.11 7.61 11.12
CA LEU A 14 -4.19 8.80 10.26
C LEU A 14 -3.01 9.75 10.49
N THR A 15 -2.55 9.88 11.74
CA THR A 15 -1.38 10.70 12.08
C THR A 15 -0.11 10.12 11.49
N GLU A 16 0.13 8.82 11.66
CA GLU A 16 1.29 8.11 11.14
C GLU A 16 1.30 8.06 9.61
N ALA A 17 0.13 7.94 8.97
CA ALA A 17 -0.01 7.99 7.52
C ALA A 17 0.53 9.32 6.95
N GLN A 18 0.25 10.45 7.59
CA GLN A 18 0.82 11.74 7.18
C GLN A 18 2.34 11.78 7.31
N THR A 19 2.87 11.21 8.39
CA THR A 19 4.32 11.10 8.61
C THR A 19 4.98 10.24 7.52
N VAL A 20 4.41 9.07 7.24
CA VAL A 20 4.89 8.16 6.18
C VAL A 20 4.87 8.85 4.82
N LEU A 21 3.77 9.54 4.49
CA LEU A 21 3.61 10.23 3.21
C LEU A 21 4.37 11.56 3.11
N GLY A 22 4.85 12.11 4.22
CA GLY A 22 5.55 13.39 4.28
C GLY A 22 4.68 14.60 3.95
N ARG A 23 3.35 14.47 4.05
CA ARG A 23 2.38 15.53 3.77
C ARG A 23 1.07 15.30 4.51
N THR A 24 0.24 16.33 4.56
CA THR A 24 -1.16 16.17 4.99
C THR A 24 -1.93 15.28 4.02
N ILE A 25 -2.88 14.53 4.58
CA ILE A 25 -3.78 13.67 3.81
C ILE A 25 -5.14 14.34 3.66
N SER A 26 -5.69 14.25 2.46
CA SER A 26 -7.04 14.75 2.13
C SER A 26 -8.13 13.94 2.82
N THR A 27 -9.34 14.48 2.90
CA THR A 27 -10.51 13.76 3.44
C THR A 27 -10.75 12.43 2.73
N ALA A 28 -10.64 12.40 1.40
CA ALA A 28 -10.79 11.17 0.62
C ALA A 28 -9.74 10.10 0.97
N GLU A 29 -8.52 10.52 1.31
CA GLU A 29 -7.47 9.60 1.77
C GLU A 29 -7.74 9.11 3.19
N GLN A 30 -8.24 9.97 4.07
CA GLN A 30 -8.66 9.56 5.42
C GLN A 30 -9.77 8.51 5.35
N GLU A 31 -10.81 8.75 4.54
CA GLU A 31 -11.90 7.80 4.31
C GLU A 31 -11.40 6.46 3.76
N MET A 32 -10.46 6.49 2.81
CA MET A 32 -9.83 5.28 2.28
C MET A 32 -9.10 4.48 3.37
N LEU A 33 -8.32 5.14 4.24
CA LEU A 33 -7.58 4.48 5.32
C LEU A 33 -8.50 3.91 6.39
N VAL A 34 -9.55 4.66 6.75
CA VAL A 34 -10.61 4.15 7.64
C VAL A 34 -11.27 2.93 7.01
N ASN A 35 -11.55 2.96 5.71
CA ASN A 35 -12.14 1.82 5.00
C ASN A 35 -11.25 0.57 5.04
N MET A 36 -9.94 0.75 4.82
CA MET A 36 -8.96 -0.34 4.92
C MET A 36 -8.89 -0.95 6.32
N HIS A 37 -8.99 -0.14 7.38
CA HIS A 37 -8.95 -0.65 8.74
C HIS A 37 -10.27 -1.33 9.14
N ILE A 38 -11.41 -0.71 8.84
CA ILE A 38 -12.72 -1.15 9.33
C ILE A 38 -13.32 -2.27 8.47
N TYR A 39 -13.25 -2.16 7.15
CA TYR A 39 -13.92 -3.11 6.25
C TYR A 39 -12.97 -4.16 5.69
N TYR A 40 -11.71 -3.80 5.41
CA TYR A 40 -10.70 -4.78 5.02
C TYR A 40 -9.98 -5.40 6.22
N GLU A 41 -10.28 -4.96 7.44
CA GLU A 41 -9.72 -5.49 8.69
C GLU A 41 -8.18 -5.56 8.66
N LEU A 42 -7.55 -4.63 7.91
CA LEU A 42 -6.10 -4.56 7.84
C LEU A 42 -5.59 -3.87 9.11
N PRO A 43 -4.56 -4.44 9.77
CA PRO A 43 -3.93 -3.78 10.89
C PRO A 43 -3.27 -2.45 10.47
N PRO A 44 -3.23 -1.44 11.35
CA PRO A 44 -2.63 -0.15 11.06
C PRO A 44 -1.21 -0.26 10.49
N GLU A 45 -0.38 -1.15 11.04
CA GLU A 45 1.01 -1.34 10.62
C GLU A 45 1.11 -1.85 9.18
N VAL A 46 0.20 -2.73 8.76
CA VAL A 46 0.12 -3.24 7.38
C VAL A 46 -0.30 -2.12 6.41
N ILE A 47 -1.27 -1.29 6.81
CA ILE A 47 -1.71 -0.13 6.03
C ILE A 47 -0.55 0.85 5.85
N LEU A 48 0.24 1.09 6.91
CA LEU A 48 1.40 1.98 6.85
C LEU A 48 2.51 1.45 5.93
N MET A 49 2.75 0.14 5.90
CA MET A 49 3.67 -0.47 4.92
C MET A 49 3.20 -0.23 3.48
N LEU A 50 1.91 -0.39 3.22
CA LEU A 50 1.31 -0.14 1.91
C LEU A 50 1.46 1.34 1.50
N LEU A 51 1.30 2.28 2.44
CA LEU A 51 1.55 3.70 2.20
C LEU A 51 3.03 4.01 1.95
N GLY A 52 3.94 3.35 2.68
CA GLY A 52 5.38 3.44 2.46
C GLY A 52 5.77 2.99 1.06
N TYR A 53 5.21 1.87 0.60
CA TYR A 53 5.34 1.41 -0.78
C TYR A 53 4.79 2.46 -1.77
N TYR A 54 3.57 2.96 -1.56
CA TYR A 54 2.97 3.98 -2.42
C TYR A 54 3.88 5.21 -2.57
N ARG A 55 4.42 5.72 -1.46
CA ARG A 55 5.35 6.85 -1.48
C ARG A 55 6.63 6.51 -2.25
N GLY A 56 7.25 5.37 -1.96
CA GLY A 56 8.50 4.97 -2.63
C GLY A 56 8.34 4.85 -4.14
N GLU A 57 7.21 4.32 -4.61
CA GLU A 57 6.90 4.23 -6.04
C GLU A 57 6.66 5.59 -6.70
N LYS A 58 6.01 6.54 -5.99
CA LYS A 58 5.88 7.93 -6.44
C LYS A 58 7.24 8.62 -6.55
N GLU A 59 8.13 8.41 -5.58
CA GLU A 59 9.49 8.97 -5.58
C GLU A 59 10.33 8.41 -6.75
N LYS A 60 10.09 7.17 -7.17
CA LYS A 60 10.66 6.58 -8.39
C LYS A 60 10.04 7.10 -9.69
N GLY A 61 9.08 8.02 -9.62
CA GLY A 61 8.38 8.60 -10.76
C GLY A 61 7.23 7.74 -11.31
N ARG A 62 6.80 6.69 -10.61
CA ARG A 62 5.66 5.88 -11.06
C ARG A 62 4.33 6.57 -10.77
N SER A 63 3.44 6.54 -11.76
CA SER A 63 2.08 7.10 -11.66
C SER A 63 1.09 6.08 -11.11
N ILE A 64 1.31 5.63 -9.87
CA ILE A 64 0.28 4.86 -9.14
C ILE A 64 -0.76 5.81 -8.54
N ASN A 65 -2.03 5.39 -8.54
CA ASN A 65 -3.13 6.19 -8.01
C ASN A 65 -3.73 5.52 -6.76
N LEU A 66 -4.53 6.27 -6.02
CA LEU A 66 -5.16 5.77 -4.79
C LEU A 66 -6.11 4.58 -5.04
N ALA A 67 -6.76 4.54 -6.21
CA ALA A 67 -7.62 3.42 -6.59
C ALA A 67 -6.84 2.09 -6.70
N TYR A 68 -5.60 2.15 -7.21
CA TYR A 68 -4.70 1.00 -7.25
C TYR A 68 -4.30 0.55 -5.84
N ILE A 69 -3.98 1.48 -4.95
CA ILE A 69 -3.67 1.18 -3.54
C ILE A 69 -4.86 0.55 -2.82
N ASN A 70 -6.07 1.07 -3.03
CA ASN A 70 -7.29 0.50 -2.44
C ASN A 70 -7.57 -0.93 -2.94
N LYS A 71 -7.36 -1.20 -4.24
CA LYS A 71 -7.46 -2.56 -4.79
C LYS A 71 -6.43 -3.50 -4.19
N MET A 72 -5.19 -3.04 -4.01
CA MET A 72 -4.13 -3.82 -3.38
C MET A 72 -4.50 -4.17 -1.93
N ALA A 73 -5.01 -3.21 -1.16
CA ALA A 73 -5.49 -3.45 0.20
C ALA A 73 -6.63 -4.48 0.26
N ASN A 74 -7.61 -4.38 -0.64
CA ASN A 74 -8.69 -5.38 -0.72
C ASN A 74 -8.15 -6.78 -1.01
N SER A 75 -7.27 -6.91 -2.00
CA SER A 75 -6.64 -8.20 -2.34
C SER A 75 -5.79 -8.75 -1.19
N TRP A 76 -5.04 -7.91 -0.49
CA TRP A 76 -4.29 -8.34 0.71
C TRP A 76 -5.22 -8.85 1.79
N SER A 77 -6.40 -8.25 1.94
CA SER A 77 -7.36 -8.73 2.90
C SER A 77 -7.97 -10.08 2.52
N GLU A 78 -8.34 -10.25 1.24
CA GLU A 78 -8.82 -11.52 0.69
C GLU A 78 -7.76 -12.64 0.83
N ASP A 79 -6.49 -12.30 0.69
CA ASP A 79 -5.34 -13.19 0.86
C ASP A 79 -4.97 -13.47 2.33
N GLY A 80 -5.66 -12.83 3.30
CA GLY A 80 -5.43 -13.04 4.73
C GLY A 80 -4.19 -12.36 5.31
N VAL A 81 -3.66 -11.31 4.66
CA VAL A 81 -2.52 -10.53 5.16
C VAL A 81 -2.91 -9.82 6.46
N ARG A 82 -2.26 -10.16 7.58
CA ARG A 82 -2.57 -9.58 8.90
C ARG A 82 -1.32 -9.21 9.69
N THR A 83 -0.13 -9.42 9.15
CA THR A 83 1.11 -9.08 9.83
C THR A 83 2.05 -8.28 8.94
N VAL A 84 2.98 -7.57 9.57
CA VAL A 84 4.10 -6.89 8.89
C VAL A 84 4.90 -7.88 8.04
N ALA A 85 5.06 -9.13 8.50
CA ALA A 85 5.78 -10.17 7.75
C ALA A 85 5.03 -10.57 6.47
N ASP A 86 3.71 -10.78 6.53
CA ASP A 86 2.90 -11.10 5.36
C ASP A 86 2.94 -9.96 4.33
N ALA A 87 2.87 -8.72 4.82
CA ALA A 87 2.94 -7.52 3.98
C ALA A 87 4.33 -7.39 3.33
N ASP A 88 5.41 -7.63 4.08
CA ASP A 88 6.78 -7.63 3.56
C ASP A 88 6.94 -8.66 2.44
N GLU A 89 6.41 -9.88 2.61
CA GLU A 89 6.43 -10.92 1.58
C GLU A 89 5.72 -10.47 0.29
N LYS A 90 4.53 -9.88 0.41
CA LYS A 90 3.78 -9.33 -0.74
C LYS A 90 4.56 -8.24 -1.45
N LEU A 91 5.19 -7.32 -0.72
CA LEU A 91 5.98 -6.22 -1.29
C LEU A 91 7.28 -6.71 -1.93
N LEU A 92 7.95 -7.68 -1.31
CA LEU A 92 9.13 -8.33 -1.87
C LEU A 92 8.82 -9.00 -3.21
N TYR A 93 7.69 -9.71 -3.30
CA TYR A 93 7.23 -10.31 -4.56
C TYR A 93 7.02 -9.26 -5.66
N LEU A 94 6.36 -8.13 -5.34
CA LEU A 94 6.14 -7.03 -6.29
C LEU A 94 7.47 -6.42 -6.76
N SER A 95 8.38 -6.13 -5.83
CA SER A 95 9.70 -5.53 -6.14
C SER A 95 10.63 -6.49 -6.90
N GLY A 96 10.54 -7.79 -6.63
CA GLY A 96 11.30 -8.84 -7.31
C GLY A 96 10.81 -9.06 -8.73
N THR A 97 9.50 -9.02 -8.93
CA THR A 97 8.86 -9.08 -10.25
C THR A 97 9.33 -7.92 -11.12
N ASP A 98 9.34 -6.70 -10.59
CA ASP A 98 9.88 -5.53 -11.29
C ASP A 98 11.34 -5.70 -11.72
N LYS A 99 12.21 -6.15 -10.81
CA LYS A 99 13.63 -6.39 -11.12
C LYS A 99 13.80 -7.46 -12.21
N LEU A 100 12.98 -8.51 -12.19
CA LEU A 100 13.02 -9.57 -13.18
C LEU A 100 12.59 -9.04 -14.56
N TRP A 101 11.53 -8.23 -14.59
CA TRP A 101 11.07 -7.56 -15.80
C TRP A 101 12.09 -6.56 -16.34
N ASP A 102 12.69 -5.74 -15.49
CA ASP A 102 13.77 -4.81 -15.88
C ASP A 102 14.93 -5.57 -16.52
N LYS A 103 15.29 -6.73 -15.96
CA LYS A 103 16.35 -7.58 -16.50
C LYS A 103 15.96 -8.18 -17.86
N VAL A 104 14.73 -8.65 -18.01
CA VAL A 104 14.20 -9.15 -19.30
C VAL A 104 14.19 -8.04 -20.35
N ILE A 105 13.76 -6.82 -20.00
CA ILE A 105 13.77 -5.67 -20.90
C ILE A 105 15.20 -5.32 -21.32
N ALA A 106 16.13 -5.27 -20.36
CA ALA A 106 17.54 -4.99 -20.64
C ALA A 106 18.16 -6.02 -21.59
N MET A 107 17.76 -7.29 -21.49
CA MET A 107 18.26 -8.35 -22.38
C MET A 107 17.58 -8.36 -23.75
N THR A 108 16.29 -8.01 -23.83
CA THR A 108 15.49 -8.20 -25.05
C THR A 108 15.37 -6.94 -25.91
N GLY A 109 15.68 -5.75 -25.38
CA GLY A 109 15.59 -4.48 -26.10
C GLY A 109 14.15 -4.06 -26.45
N ILE A 110 13.15 -4.81 -26.00
CA ILE A 110 11.74 -4.56 -26.29
C ILE A 110 11.25 -3.38 -25.43
N ARG A 111 11.00 -2.23 -26.05
CA ARG A 111 10.30 -1.11 -25.43
C ARG A 111 8.80 -1.24 -25.70
N HIS A 112 8.00 -1.71 -24.73
CA HIS A 112 6.81 -1.00 -24.19
C HIS A 112 5.86 -1.85 -23.30
N ARG A 113 5.21 -1.09 -22.39
CA ARG A 113 3.98 -1.27 -21.57
C ARG A 113 3.97 -2.44 -20.61
N SER A 114 4.07 -2.09 -19.33
CA SER A 114 3.83 -2.96 -18.18
C SER A 114 2.62 -3.85 -18.42
N PRO A 115 2.73 -5.19 -18.28
CA PRO A 115 1.58 -6.06 -18.28
C PRO A 115 0.69 -5.61 -17.12
N THR A 116 -0.48 -5.07 -17.42
CA THR A 116 -1.49 -4.87 -16.39
C THR A 116 -2.17 -6.22 -16.25
N ALA A 117 -1.85 -6.93 -15.17
CA ALA A 117 -2.64 -8.06 -14.70
C ALA A 117 -3.85 -7.52 -13.92
#